data_AF-A0A926YJF2-F1
#
_entry.id   AF-A0A926YJF2-F1
#
_cell.length_a   1.000
_cell.length_b   1.000
_cell.length_c   1.000
_cell.angle_alpha   90.00
_cell.angle_beta   90.00
_cell.angle_gamma   90.00
#
_symmetry.space_group_name_H-M   'P 1'
#
loop_
_entity.id
_entity.type
_entity.pdbx_description
1 polymer ?
#
loop_
_entity_poly.entity_id
_entity_poly.type
_entity_poly.pdbx_seq_one_letter_code
_entity_poly.pdbx_strand_id
1 'polypeptide(L)'
;LCLYLSARHVESAQEKLLQHYAADTPVAICFRLGWQDEQIWRVPLSQMAAVTQREDLIRTTLYVISPALAAETVPASIAQSPDTLATRRSRLYSPDHDHLFRSSRASG
;
A
#
# COMPACT_ATOMS: atom_id res chain seq x y z
N LEU A 1 3.01 -7.37 3.45
CA LEU A 1 4.01 -8.00 2.58
C LEU A 1 4.36 -7.03 1.45
N CYS A 2 5.63 -6.93 1.06
CA CYS A 2 6.04 -6.13 -0.09
C CYS A 2 6.76 -7.02 -1.12
N LEU A 3 6.37 -6.93 -2.39
CA LEU A 3 6.99 -7.67 -3.49
C LEU A 3 7.64 -6.71 -4.49
N TYR A 4 8.88 -7.01 -4.87
CA TYR A 4 9.65 -6.27 -5.86
C TYR A 4 10.19 -7.23 -6.93
N LEU A 5 10.45 -6.72 -8.15
CA LEU A 5 10.87 -7.52 -9.32
C LEU A 5 9.87 -8.62 -9.75
N SER A 6 8.64 -8.61 -9.24
CA SER A 6 7.64 -9.66 -9.51
C SER A 6 6.70 -9.35 -10.67
N ALA A 7 6.79 -8.17 -11.29
CA ALA A 7 5.82 -7.71 -12.29
C ALA A 7 5.72 -8.64 -13.51
N ARG A 8 6.85 -9.22 -13.96
CA ARG A 8 6.88 -10.22 -15.03
C ARG A 8 6.25 -11.57 -14.68
N HIS A 9 6.03 -11.82 -13.39
CA HIS A 9 5.44 -13.05 -12.87
C HIS A 9 4.20 -12.75 -12.01
N VAL A 10 3.50 -11.65 -12.32
CA VAL A 10 2.41 -11.12 -11.48
C VAL A 10 1.24 -12.09 -11.34
N GLU A 11 0.93 -12.87 -12.38
CA GLU A 11 -0.12 -13.90 -12.33
C GLU A 11 0.22 -14.98 -11.30
N SER A 12 1.40 -15.59 -11.43
CA SER A 12 1.86 -16.61 -10.48
C SER A 12 2.00 -16.05 -9.06
N ALA A 13 2.42 -14.79 -8.93
CA ALA A 13 2.45 -14.12 -7.63
C ALA A 13 1.04 -13.96 -7.05
N GLN A 14 0.06 -13.50 -7.84
CA GLN A 14 -1.33 -13.37 -7.41
C GLN A 14 -1.91 -14.72 -6.97
N GLU A 15 -1.75 -15.77 -7.78
CA GLU A 15 -2.24 -17.11 -7.47
C GLU A 15 -1.69 -17.64 -6.14
N LYS A 16 -0.38 -17.50 -5.91
CA LYS A 16 0.25 -17.90 -4.64
C LYS A 16 -0.25 -17.08 -3.47
N LEU A 17 -0.41 -15.77 -3.64
CA LEU A 17 -0.93 -14.90 -2.59
C LEU A 17 -2.37 -15.25 -2.23
N LEU A 18 -3.22 -15.56 -3.22
CA LEU A 18 -4.62 -15.94 -3.00
C LEU A 18 -4.78 -17.25 -2.20
N GLN A 19 -3.74 -18.09 -2.11
CA GLN A 19 -3.73 -19.26 -1.23
C GLN A 19 -3.57 -18.91 0.25
N HIS A 20 -3.11 -17.70 0.56
CA HIS A 20 -2.75 -17.27 1.92
C HIS A 20 -3.43 -15.98 2.38
N TYR A 21 -3.95 -15.19 1.45
CA TYR A 21 -4.60 -13.90 1.70
C TYR A 21 -6.00 -13.90 1.06
N ALA A 22 -6.94 -13.21 1.71
CA ALA A 22 -8.29 -13.04 1.17
C ALA A 22 -8.26 -12.24 -0.14
N ALA A 23 -9.17 -12.54 -1.07
CA ALA A 23 -9.21 -11.96 -2.41
C ALA A 23 -9.43 -10.43 -2.41
N ASP A 24 -10.07 -9.91 -1.37
CA ASP A 24 -10.32 -8.49 -1.13
C ASP A 24 -9.18 -7.78 -0.38
N THR A 25 -8.13 -8.51 0.02
CA THR A 25 -6.95 -7.93 0.68
C THR A 25 -6.41 -6.78 -0.18
N PRO A 26 -6.33 -5.55 0.36
CA PRO A 26 -5.85 -4.42 -0.42
C PRO A 26 -4.39 -4.59 -0.88
N VAL A 27 -4.17 -4.23 -2.13
CA VAL A 27 -2.86 -4.15 -2.78
C VAL A 27 -2.65 -2.75 -3.31
N ALA A 28 -1.53 -2.12 -2.95
CA ALA A 28 -1.02 -0.95 -3.65
C ALA A 28 0.01 -1.40 -4.68
N ILE A 29 -0.25 -1.13 -5.96
CA ILE A 29 0.67 -1.30 -7.08
C ILE A 29 1.32 0.06 -7.30
N CYS A 30 2.61 0.16 -7.02
CA CYS A 30 3.35 1.42 -7.06
C CYS A 30 4.39 1.37 -8.16
N PHE A 31 4.27 2.23 -9.17
CA PHE A 31 5.18 2.29 -10.31
C PHE A 31 6.06 3.53 -10.23
N ARG A 32 7.38 3.32 -10.35
CA ARG A 32 8.41 4.38 -10.36
C ARG A 32 8.26 5.41 -9.23
N LEU A 33 8.11 4.90 -8.01
CA LEU A 33 7.99 5.74 -6.81
C LEU A 33 9.13 6.78 -6.75
N GLY A 34 8.76 8.05 -6.50
CA GLY A 34 9.66 9.21 -6.43
C GLY A 34 10.03 9.83 -7.77
N TRP A 35 9.55 9.31 -8.90
CA TRP A 35 9.79 9.88 -10.22
C TRP A 35 8.65 10.83 -10.61
N GLN A 36 8.86 11.67 -11.63
CA GLN A 36 7.83 12.63 -12.07
C GLN A 36 6.56 11.96 -12.58
N ASP A 37 6.68 10.73 -13.09
CA ASP A 37 5.59 9.92 -13.63
C ASP A 37 5.25 8.72 -12.73
N GLU A 38 5.45 8.89 -11.41
CA GLU A 38 4.94 7.98 -10.40
C GLU A 38 3.43 7.75 -10.58
N GLN A 39 3.03 6.49 -10.48
CA GLN A 39 1.63 6.10 -10.47
C GLN A 39 1.38 5.05 -9.39
N ILE A 40 0.24 5.16 -8.71
CA ILE A 40 -0.16 4.24 -7.65
C ILE A 40 -1.60 3.81 -7.90
N TRP A 41 -1.83 2.50 -7.97
CA TRP A 41 -3.15 1.90 -8.00
C TRP A 41 -3.38 1.14 -6.72
N ARG A 42 -4.49 1.41 -6.04
CA ARG A 42 -4.99 0.55 -4.97
C ARG A 42 -6.06 -0.35 -5.56
N VAL A 43 -5.95 -1.66 -5.39
CA VAL A 43 -6.87 -2.67 -5.93
C VAL A 43 -7.03 -3.83 -4.93
N PRO A 44 -8.12 -4.62 -4.99
CA PRO A 44 -8.16 -5.89 -4.27
C PRO A 44 -7.13 -6.87 -4.86
N LEU A 45 -6.64 -7.80 -4.04
CA LEU A 45 -5.66 -8.81 -4.45
C LEU A 45 -6.10 -9.60 -5.69
N SER A 46 -7.39 -9.87 -5.84
CA SER A 46 -7.96 -10.54 -7.01
C SER A 46 -7.75 -9.81 -8.34
N GLN A 47 -7.47 -8.50 -8.32
CA GLN A 47 -7.28 -7.66 -9.50
C GLN A 47 -5.81 -7.26 -9.74
N MET A 48 -4.89 -7.70 -8.88
CA MET A 48 -3.48 -7.29 -8.93
C MET A 48 -2.85 -7.53 -10.31
N ALA A 49 -2.99 -8.74 -10.86
CA ALA A 49 -2.42 -9.13 -12.15
C ALA A 49 -3.09 -8.41 -13.32
N ALA A 50 -4.42 -8.34 -13.32
CA ALA A 50 -5.18 -7.69 -14.38
C ALA A 50 -4.82 -6.20 -14.51
N VAL A 51 -4.67 -5.49 -13.39
CA VAL A 51 -4.24 -4.09 -13.41
C VAL A 51 -2.79 -3.93 -13.84
N THR A 52 -1.87 -4.77 -13.35
CA THR A 52 -0.47 -4.74 -13.78
C THR A 52 -0.31 -4.89 -15.29
N GLN A 53 -1.07 -5.81 -15.91
CA GLN A 53 -1.01 -6.06 -17.35
C GLN A 53 -1.66 -4.94 -18.15
N ARG A 54 -2.83 -4.47 -17.72
CA ARG A 54 -3.57 -3.39 -18.38
C ARG A 54 -2.75 -2.10 -18.46
N GLU A 55 -1.95 -1.83 -17.43
CA GLU A 55 -1.09 -0.64 -17.33
C GLU A 55 0.34 -0.88 -17.88
N ASP A 56 0.60 -2.04 -18.48
CA ASP A 56 1.90 -2.45 -19.05
C ASP A 56 3.10 -2.28 -18.10
N LEU A 57 2.92 -2.68 -16.83
CA LEU A 57 3.94 -2.52 -15.80
C LEU A 57 4.96 -3.65 -15.85
N ILE A 58 6.12 -3.41 -16.50
CA ILE A 58 7.15 -4.45 -16.72
C ILE A 58 8.31 -4.35 -15.71
N ARG A 59 8.65 -3.15 -15.23
CA ARG A 59 9.80 -2.88 -14.33
C ARG A 59 9.46 -1.79 -13.32
N THR A 60 10.25 -1.71 -12.24
CA THR A 60 10.14 -0.65 -11.23
C THR A 60 8.74 -0.57 -10.63
N THR A 61 8.17 -1.74 -10.36
CA THR A 61 6.87 -1.91 -9.70
C THR A 61 7.07 -2.53 -8.34
N LEU A 62 6.54 -1.89 -7.31
CA LEU A 62 6.45 -2.38 -5.94
C LEU A 62 4.99 -2.73 -5.65
N TYR A 63 4.75 -3.92 -5.13
CA TYR A 63 3.43 -4.34 -4.67
C TYR A 63 3.41 -4.34 -3.14
N VAL A 64 2.50 -3.62 -2.52
CA VAL A 64 2.28 -3.64 -1.07
C VAL A 64 0.95 -4.32 -0.80
N ILE A 65 0.98 -5.52 -0.23
CA ILE A 65 -0.21 -6.31 0.12
C ILE A 65 -0.41 -6.20 1.62
N SER A 66 -1.47 -5.52 2.06
CA SER A 66 -1.72 -5.26 3.48
C SER A 66 -3.15 -4.77 3.77
N PRO A 67 -3.83 -5.33 4.79
CA PRO A 67 -5.08 -4.76 5.31
C PRO A 67 -4.94 -3.29 5.78
N ALA A 68 -3.74 -2.86 6.16
CA ALA A 68 -3.49 -1.49 6.61
C ALA A 68 -3.75 -0.43 5.51
N LEU A 69 -3.75 -0.83 4.23
CA LEU A 69 -4.08 0.05 3.12
C LEU A 69 -5.59 0.38 3.04
N ALA A 70 -6.43 -0.24 3.86
CA ALA A 70 -7.83 0.14 4.04
C ALA A 70 -8.04 1.23 5.13
N ALA A 71 -7.00 1.58 5.90
CA ALA A 71 -7.14 2.51 7.01
C ALA A 71 -7.45 3.95 6.56
N GLU A 72 -8.19 4.70 7.36
CA GLU A 72 -8.50 6.14 7.15
C GLU A 72 -7.26 7.05 7.11
N THR A 73 -6.10 6.52 7.54
CA THR A 73 -4.82 7.24 7.51
C THR A 73 -4.15 7.21 6.15
N VAL A 74 -4.64 6.38 5.23
CA VAL A 74 -4.17 6.26 3.85
C VAL A 74 -4.56 7.54 3.11
N PRO A 75 -3.61 8.29 2.52
CA PRO A 75 -3.91 9.53 1.82
C PRO A 75 -4.95 9.37 0.71
N ALA A 76 -5.79 10.38 0.54
CA ALA A 76 -6.82 10.39 -0.50
C ALA A 76 -6.27 10.14 -1.92
N SER A 77 -5.04 10.60 -2.20
CA SER A 77 -4.36 10.37 -3.48
C SER A 77 -4.08 8.90 -3.81
N ILE A 78 -4.08 8.03 -2.81
CA ILE A 78 -3.92 6.58 -2.96
C ILE A 78 -5.18 5.80 -2.54
N ALA A 79 -6.24 6.50 -2.12
CA ALA A 79 -7.55 5.93 -1.83
C ALA A 79 -8.43 5.99 -3.09
N GLN A 80 -9.26 4.97 -3.30
CA GLN A 80 -10.17 4.89 -4.47
C GLN A 80 -11.34 5.90 -4.41
N SER A 81 -11.44 6.72 -3.37
CA SER A 81 -12.60 7.60 -3.13
C SER A 81 -12.18 9.06 -2.95
N PRO A 82 -12.53 9.96 -3.91
CA PRO A 82 -12.22 11.39 -3.80
C PRO A 82 -12.97 12.11 -2.68
N ASP A 83 -14.01 11.49 -2.10
CA ASP A 83 -14.91 12.11 -1.10
C ASP A 83 -14.63 11.72 0.35
N THR A 84 -13.45 11.17 0.66
CA THR A 84 -13.17 10.75 2.05
C THR A 84 -12.88 11.97 2.94
N LEU A 85 -13.90 12.36 3.71
CA LEU A 85 -13.89 13.28 4.84
C LEU A 85 -12.61 13.10 5.70
N ALA A 86 -11.73 14.12 5.67
CA ALA A 86 -10.54 14.27 6.50
C ALA A 86 -9.63 13.01 6.63
N THR A 87 -8.64 12.86 5.74
CA THR A 87 -7.51 11.93 5.97
C THR A 87 -6.93 12.16 7.37
N ARG A 88 -7.11 11.21 8.28
CA ARG A 88 -6.57 11.30 9.64
C ARG A 88 -5.08 11.02 9.55
N ARG A 89 -4.20 12.00 9.80
CA ARG A 89 -2.75 11.76 9.77
C ARG A 89 -2.37 10.68 10.79
N SER A 90 -1.44 9.80 10.40
CA SER A 90 -0.85 8.83 11.34
C SER A 90 -0.31 9.55 12.57
N ARG A 91 -0.68 9.07 13.76
CA ARG A 91 -0.22 9.62 15.04
C ARG A 91 1.12 9.06 15.48
N LEU A 92 1.80 8.24 14.65
CA LEU A 92 3.11 7.66 14.99
C LEU A 92 4.16 8.72 15.38
N TYR A 93 4.02 9.95 14.87
CA TYR A 93 4.89 11.10 15.17
C TYR A 93 4.19 12.20 15.98
N SER A 94 2.99 11.94 16.54
CA SER A 94 2.32 12.89 17.42
C SER A 94 3.14 13.05 18.70
N PRO A 95 3.32 14.27 19.25
CA PRO A 95 4.01 14.45 20.53
C PRO A 95 3.33 13.70 21.67
N ASP A 96 2.00 13.52 21.61
CA ASP A 96 1.22 12.72 22.56
C ASP A 96 1.24 11.21 22.28
N HIS A 97 2.00 10.74 21.28
CA HIS A 97 2.10 9.31 20.98
C HIS A 97 3.12 8.66 21.90
N ASP A 98 2.63 7.75 22.73
CA ASP A 98 3.48 7.02 23.66
C ASP A 98 4.35 6.02 22.90
N HIS A 99 5.64 6.31 22.79
CA HIS A 99 6.60 5.42 22.17
C HIS A 99 6.91 4.31 23.18
N LEU A 100 6.29 3.13 23.01
CA LEU A 100 6.42 1.97 23.89
C LEU A 100 7.86 1.62 24.33
N PHE A 101 8.88 1.98 23.53
CA PHE A 101 10.31 1.72 23.80
C PHE A 101 11.16 2.98 24.04
N ARG A 102 10.56 4.17 24.10
CA ARG A 102 11.26 5.42 24.38
C ARG A 102 10.60 6.06 25.60
N SER A 103 11.20 5.87 26.77
CA SER A 103 10.76 6.53 28.00
C SER A 103 10.62 8.03 27.73
N SER A 104 9.42 8.58 27.95
CA SER A 104 9.24 10.03 27.93
C SER A 104 10.26 10.61 28.91
N ARG A 105 11.05 11.57 28.43
CA ARG A 105 12.04 12.23 29.26
C ARG A 105 11.25 12.93 30.36
N ALA A 106 11.33 12.43 31.59
CA ALA A 106 10.80 13.13 32.75
C ALA A 106 11.46 14.50 32.77
N SER A 107 10.68 15.52 32.41
CA SER A 107 11.02 16.92 32.61
C SER A 107 11.09 17.15 34.12
N GLY A 108 12.32 17.28 34.62
CA GLY A 108 12.61 17.87 35.93
C GLY A 108 12.68 19.39 35.84
#